data_AF-A0A6A0H1C5-F1
#
_entry.id   AF-A0A6A0H1C5-F1
#
_cell.length_a   1.000
_cell.length_b   1.000
_cell.length_c   1.000
_cell.angle_alpha   90.00
_cell.angle_beta   90.00
_cell.angle_gamma   90.00
#
_symmetry.space_group_name_H-M   'P 1'
#
loop_
_entity.id
_entity.type
_entity.pdbx_description
1 polymer ?
#
loop_
_entity_poly.entity_id
_entity_poly.type
_entity_poly.pdbx_seq_one_letter_code
_entity_poly.pdbx_strand_id
1 'polypeptide(L)'
;MIKWGVGGQVDFIRGAAVGRDGLGKPILAMPSTTSRGESKIVPFVKQGGGVVTSRAHVHYVITEYGIAYLFGKNLRQRAYELIAIAHPDHREALERAAYERLSCMPSP
;
A
#
# COMPACT_ATOMS: atom_id res chain seq x y z
N MET A 1 13.97 3.31 18.19
CA MET A 1 12.70 3.24 18.96
C MET A 1 11.64 2.58 18.08
N ILE A 2 11.27 1.34 18.41
CA ILE A 2 10.20 0.59 17.72
C ILE A 2 8.87 1.20 18.16
N LYS A 3 8.05 1.66 17.23
CA LYS A 3 6.78 2.38 17.53
C LYS A 3 5.52 1.51 17.38
N TRP A 4 5.65 0.26 16.93
CA TRP A 4 4.52 -0.62 16.59
C TRP A 4 4.86 -2.10 16.83
N GLY A 5 3.85 -2.92 17.11
CA GLY A 5 3.94 -4.38 17.19
C GLY A 5 3.05 -5.04 16.13
N VAL A 6 3.31 -6.32 15.80
CA VAL A 6 2.54 -7.06 14.77
C VAL A 6 1.04 -7.11 15.11
N GLY A 7 0.69 -7.19 16.40
CA GLY A 7 -0.70 -7.30 16.85
C GLY A 7 -1.42 -8.48 16.18
N GLY A 8 -2.75 -8.38 16.03
CA GLY A 8 -3.56 -9.36 15.28
C GLY A 8 -3.88 -8.94 13.83
N GLN A 9 -3.26 -7.88 13.32
CA GLN A 9 -3.66 -7.31 12.03
C GLN A 9 -3.50 -8.30 10.87
N VAL A 10 -2.44 -9.12 10.91
CA VAL A 10 -2.16 -10.12 9.87
C VAL A 10 -3.19 -11.24 9.93
N ASP A 11 -3.64 -11.62 11.13
CA ASP A 11 -4.63 -12.66 11.35
C ASP A 11 -5.99 -12.24 10.81
N PHE A 12 -6.43 -11.00 11.04
CA PHE A 12 -7.67 -10.47 10.47
C PHE A 12 -7.60 -10.30 8.95
N ILE A 13 -6.46 -9.83 8.43
CA ILE A 13 -6.27 -9.69 6.99
C ILE A 13 -6.37 -11.06 6.30
N ARG A 14 -5.69 -12.06 6.84
CA ARG A 14 -5.73 -13.42 6.30
C ARG A 14 -7.10 -14.05 6.49
N GLY A 15 -7.69 -13.94 7.68
CA GLY A 15 -9.01 -14.48 8.00
C GLY A 15 -10.12 -13.93 7.11
N ALA A 16 -10.09 -12.62 6.82
CA ALA A 16 -11.02 -12.00 5.88
C ALA A 16 -10.80 -12.49 4.43
N ALA A 17 -9.55 -12.75 4.03
CA ALA A 17 -9.25 -13.24 2.67
C ALA A 17 -9.69 -14.70 2.44
N VAL A 18 -9.70 -15.55 3.49
CA VAL A 18 -10.01 -16.99 3.38
C VAL A 18 -11.36 -17.37 4.00
N GLY A 19 -12.20 -16.39 4.33
CA GLY A 19 -13.53 -16.61 4.87
C GLY A 19 -14.37 -17.52 3.97
N ARG A 20 -15.12 -18.45 4.57
CA ARG A 20 -15.87 -19.49 3.83
C ARG A 20 -16.96 -18.93 2.91
N ASP A 21 -17.47 -17.74 3.23
CA ASP A 21 -18.47 -17.04 2.44
C ASP A 21 -17.88 -16.28 1.24
N GLY A 22 -16.56 -16.08 1.19
CA GLY A 22 -15.87 -15.30 0.15
C GLY A 22 -16.21 -13.80 0.17
N LEU A 23 -16.92 -13.30 1.17
CA LEU A 23 -17.38 -11.90 1.25
C LEU A 23 -16.41 -11.00 2.02
N GLY A 24 -15.41 -11.59 2.67
CA GLY A 24 -14.43 -10.86 3.46
C GLY A 24 -13.58 -9.91 2.62
N LYS A 25 -13.44 -8.67 3.10
CA LYS A 25 -12.67 -7.60 2.45
C LYS A 25 -11.61 -7.08 3.42
N PRO A 26 -10.36 -7.56 3.33
CA PRO A 26 -9.29 -7.02 4.15
C PRO A 26 -8.89 -5.64 3.63
N ILE A 27 -9.14 -4.61 4.46
CA ILE A 27 -8.96 -3.20 4.14
C ILE A 27 -7.88 -2.62 5.05
N LEU A 28 -6.91 -1.94 4.43
CA LEU A 28 -5.84 -1.23 5.12
C LEU A 28 -6.02 0.27 4.87
N ALA A 29 -6.55 0.98 5.86
CA ALA A 29 -6.81 2.41 5.78
C ALA A 29 -5.68 3.21 6.44
N MET A 30 -5.19 4.24 5.76
CA MET A 30 -4.21 5.17 6.31
C MET A 30 -4.35 6.56 5.66
N PRO A 31 -4.04 7.64 6.41
CA PRO A 31 -3.82 8.95 5.79
C PRO A 31 -2.72 8.88 4.72
N SER A 32 -2.85 9.60 3.61
CA SER A 32 -1.84 9.63 2.55
C SER A 32 -0.53 10.28 2.99
N THR A 33 -0.60 11.23 3.94
CA THR A 33 0.54 11.97 4.50
C THR A 33 0.69 11.78 6.00
N THR A 34 1.89 12.05 6.50
CA THR A 34 2.17 12.18 7.93
C THR A 34 1.78 13.57 8.43
N SER A 35 1.77 13.79 9.75
CA SER A 35 1.54 15.12 10.34
C SER A 35 2.56 16.18 9.94
N ARG A 36 3.67 15.79 9.30
CA ARG A 36 4.71 16.69 8.77
C ARG A 36 4.59 16.91 7.24
N GLY A 37 3.55 16.38 6.61
CA GLY A 37 3.35 16.47 5.16
C GLY A 37 4.13 15.43 4.33
N GLU A 38 4.96 14.58 4.94
CA GLU A 38 5.66 13.50 4.21
C GLU A 38 4.68 12.42 3.74
N SER A 39 4.84 11.89 2.52
CA SER A 39 4.03 10.78 2.01
C SER A 39 4.22 9.50 2.83
N LYS A 40 3.12 8.80 3.13
CA LYS A 40 3.16 7.44 3.69
C LYS A 40 3.31 6.36 2.62
N ILE A 41 2.93 6.66 1.39
CA ILE A 41 3.18 5.80 0.24
C ILE A 41 4.59 6.09 -0.24
N VAL A 42 5.45 5.08 -0.19
CA VAL A 42 6.88 5.23 -0.47
C VAL A 42 7.37 4.16 -1.46
N PRO A 43 8.33 4.48 -2.33
CA PRO A 43 8.88 3.53 -3.29
C PRO A 43 9.75 2.45 -2.61
N PHE A 44 10.33 2.77 -1.45
CA PHE A 44 11.13 1.86 -0.64
C PHE A 44 10.75 2.00 0.83
N VAL A 45 10.60 0.87 1.51
CA VAL A 45 10.49 0.87 2.98
C VAL A 45 11.81 1.37 3.54
N LYS A 46 11.76 2.27 4.53
CA LYS A 46 12.96 2.82 5.19
C LYS A 46 13.84 1.66 5.67
N GLN A 47 15.16 1.80 5.57
CA GLN A 47 16.09 0.79 6.02
C GLN A 47 15.84 0.46 7.50
N GLY A 48 15.72 -0.83 7.83
CA GLY A 48 15.34 -1.29 9.17
C GLY A 48 13.85 -1.13 9.51
N GLY A 49 13.02 -0.70 8.55
CA GLY A 49 11.57 -0.63 8.70
C GLY A 49 10.95 -2.03 8.75
N GLY A 50 10.19 -2.31 9.81
CA GLY A 50 9.48 -3.58 9.95
C GLY A 50 8.35 -3.71 8.93
N VAL A 51 8.34 -4.81 8.17
CA VAL A 51 7.24 -5.16 7.28
C VAL A 51 6.30 -6.09 8.03
N VAL A 52 5.09 -5.63 8.32
CA VAL A 52 4.10 -6.41 9.07
C VAL A 52 3.16 -7.17 8.12
N THR A 53 2.56 -6.45 7.15
CA THR A 53 1.72 -7.07 6.12
C THR A 53 2.52 -7.23 4.84
N SER A 54 2.78 -8.48 4.46
CA SER A 54 3.52 -8.79 3.22
C SER A 54 2.69 -8.43 1.97
N ARG A 55 3.39 -8.24 0.84
CA ARG A 55 2.76 -7.88 -0.44
C ARG A 55 1.66 -8.86 -0.89
N ALA A 56 1.78 -10.13 -0.52
CA ALA A 56 0.85 -11.18 -0.87
C ALA A 56 -0.52 -11.06 -0.16
N HIS A 57 -0.56 -10.43 1.02
CA HIS A 57 -1.77 -10.36 1.85
C HIS A 57 -2.57 -9.06 1.68
N VAL A 58 -2.02 -8.03 1.03
CA VAL A 58 -2.70 -6.74 0.88
C VAL A 58 -3.70 -6.80 -0.27
N HIS A 59 -5.00 -6.60 0.04
CA HIS A 59 -6.06 -6.50 -0.96
C HIS A 59 -6.45 -5.05 -1.22
N TYR A 60 -7.02 -4.36 -0.22
CA TYR A 60 -7.45 -2.98 -0.35
C TYR A 60 -6.57 -2.04 0.48
N VAL A 61 -6.13 -0.95 -0.13
CA VAL A 61 -5.49 0.17 0.55
C VAL A 61 -6.36 1.40 0.34
N ILE A 62 -6.67 2.13 1.41
CA ILE A 62 -7.56 3.30 1.37
C ILE A 62 -6.84 4.51 1.96
N THR A 63 -6.96 5.63 1.26
CA THR A 63 -6.60 6.97 1.73
C THR A 63 -7.78 7.91 1.52
N GLU A 64 -7.64 9.16 1.97
CA GLU A 64 -8.57 10.25 1.70
C GLU A 64 -8.76 10.55 0.20
N TYR A 65 -7.87 10.07 -0.66
CA TYR A 65 -7.91 10.29 -2.12
C TYR A 65 -8.54 9.13 -2.90
N GLY A 66 -8.86 8.00 -2.26
CA GLY A 66 -9.57 6.90 -2.90
C GLY A 66 -9.19 5.52 -2.40
N ILE A 67 -9.50 4.52 -3.24
CA ILE A 67 -9.35 3.09 -2.92
C ILE A 67 -8.45 2.45 -3.98
N ALA A 68 -7.36 1.82 -3.54
CA ALA A 68 -6.48 1.01 -4.38
C ALA A 68 -6.72 -0.47 -4.09
N TYR A 69 -7.07 -1.23 -5.12
CA TYR A 69 -7.15 -2.68 -5.05
C TYR A 69 -5.87 -3.29 -5.62
N LEU A 70 -5.18 -4.15 -4.86
CA LEU A 70 -3.84 -4.66 -5.19
C LEU A 70 -3.76 -6.18 -5.34
N PHE A 71 -4.80 -6.92 -4.96
CA PHE A 71 -4.80 -8.37 -5.05
C PHE A 71 -4.86 -8.82 -6.51
N GLY A 72 -4.02 -9.79 -6.89
CA GLY A 72 -3.87 -10.25 -8.27
C GLY A 72 -3.13 -9.31 -9.23
N LYS A 73 -2.75 -8.09 -8.78
CA LYS A 73 -2.06 -7.11 -9.62
C LYS A 73 -0.54 -7.30 -9.63
N ASN A 74 0.09 -7.05 -10.77
CA ASN A 74 1.55 -7.06 -10.90
C ASN A 74 2.20 -5.81 -10.27
N LEU A 75 3.53 -5.75 -10.17
CA LEU A 75 4.23 -4.62 -9.52
C LEU A 75 3.94 -3.25 -10.17
N ARG A 76 3.82 -3.22 -11.51
CA ARG A 76 3.56 -2.01 -12.29
C ARG A 76 2.14 -1.48 -12.03
N GLN A 77 1.17 -2.38 -12.02
CA GLN A 77 -0.23 -2.10 -11.70
C GLN A 77 -0.40 -1.65 -10.25
N ARG A 78 0.29 -2.31 -9.31
CA ARG A 78 0.25 -1.93 -7.91
C ARG A 78 0.85 -0.55 -7.68
N ALA A 79 1.93 -0.21 -8.37
CA ALA A 79 2.51 1.12 -8.31
C ALA A 79 1.51 2.17 -8.81
N TYR A 80 0.87 1.93 -9.96
CA TYR A 80 -0.14 2.82 -10.52
C TYR A 80 -1.30 3.10 -9.55
N GLU A 81 -1.88 2.03 -8.99
CA GLU A 81 -3.00 2.11 -8.05
C GLU A 81 -2.64 2.84 -6.76
N LEU A 82 -1.44 2.58 -6.22
CA LEU A 82 -0.95 3.26 -5.02
C LEU A 82 -0.67 4.74 -5.27
N ILE A 83 -0.12 5.09 -6.44
CA ILE A 83 0.12 6.49 -6.82
C ILE A 83 -1.22 7.23 -6.99
N ALA A 84 -2.22 6.59 -7.58
CA ALA A 84 -3.55 7.19 -7.77
C ALA A 84 -4.22 7.60 -6.45
N ILE A 85 -3.98 6.87 -5.36
CA ILE A 85 -4.49 7.19 -4.02
C ILE A 85 -3.48 7.99 -3.16
N ALA A 86 -2.33 8.39 -3.70
CA ALA A 86 -1.39 9.24 -2.99
C ALA A 86 -1.83 10.71 -3.01
N HIS A 87 -1.28 11.50 -2.09
CA HIS A 87 -1.44 12.95 -2.07
C HIS A 87 -0.98 13.55 -3.41
N PRO A 88 -1.76 14.46 -4.04
CA PRO A 88 -1.43 15.06 -5.34
C PRO A 88 0.01 15.57 -5.44
N ASP A 89 0.47 16.32 -4.43
CA ASP A 89 1.82 16.90 -4.36
C ASP A 89 2.96 15.86 -4.44
N HIS A 90 2.70 14.60 -4.08
CA HIS A 90 3.71 13.54 -4.04
C HIS A 90 3.64 12.60 -5.26
N ARG A 91 2.61 12.70 -6.11
CA ARG A 91 2.39 11.75 -7.22
C ARG A 91 3.52 11.75 -8.23
N GLU A 92 3.95 12.92 -8.69
CA GLU A 92 5.03 13.06 -9.66
C GLU A 92 6.34 12.42 -9.16
N ALA A 93 6.71 12.70 -7.90
CA ALA A 93 7.90 12.12 -7.28
C ALA A 93 7.80 10.59 -7.17
N LEU A 94 6.62 10.07 -6.87
CA LEU A 94 6.38 8.62 -6.79
C LEU A 94 6.41 7.96 -8.18
N GLU A 95 5.88 8.60 -9.21
CA GLU A 95 5.92 8.12 -10.59
C GLU A 95 7.36 8.03 -11.09
N ARG A 96 8.17 9.07 -10.87
CA ARG A 96 9.59 9.06 -11.22
C ARG A 96 10.35 7.94 -10.50
N ALA A 97 10.15 7.82 -9.19
CA ALA A 97 10.80 6.76 -8.41
C ALA A 97 10.32 5.35 -8.83
N ALA A 98 9.06 5.20 -9.23
CA ALA A 98 8.53 3.94 -9.74
C ALA A 98 9.15 3.58 -11.10
N TYR A 99 9.31 4.56 -12.00
CA TYR A 99 9.98 4.36 -13.29
C TYR A 99 11.44 3.94 -13.10
N GLU A 100 12.20 4.66 -12.26
CA GLU A 100 13.59 4.31 -11.94
C GLU A 100 13.71 2.89 -11.37
N ARG A 101 12.74 2.48 -10.54
CA ARG A 101 12.72 1.16 -9.92
C ARG A 101 12.32 0.03 -10.87
N LEU A 102 11.33 0.26 -11.73
CA LEU A 102 10.70 -0.78 -12.54
C LEU A 102 11.19 -0.78 -13.99
N SER A 103 12.00 0.21 -14.38
CA SER A 103 12.43 0.45 -15.76
C SER A 103 11.26 0.58 -16.76
N CYS A 104 10.06 0.88 -16.27
CA CYS A 104 8.85 1.06 -17.05
C CYS A 104 7.85 1.95 -16.32
N MET A 105 7.00 2.65 -17.07
CA MET A 105 5.99 3.55 -16.51
C MET A 105 4.89 2.78 -15.78
N PRO A 106 4.43 3.17 -14.58
CA PRO A 106 3.25 2.58 -13.95
C PRO A 106 2.04 2.61 -14.89
N SER A 107 1.27 1.53 -14.94
CA SER A 107 0.06 1.44 -15.75
C SER A 107 -1.00 0.59 -15.06
N PRO A 108 -2.30 0.81 -15.36
CA PRO A 108 -3.37 -0.10 -14.94
C PRO A 108 -3.22 -1.50 -15.52
#